data_AF-A0A7X7CVT4-F1
#
_entry.id   AF-A0A7X7CVT4-F1
#
_cell.length_a   1.000
_cell.length_b   1.000
_cell.length_c   1.000
_cell.angle_alpha   90.00
_cell.angle_beta   90.00
_cell.angle_gamma   90.00
#
_symmetry.space_group_name_H-M   'P 1'
#
loop_
_entity.id
_entity.type
_entity.pdbx_description
1 polymer ?
#
loop_
_entity_poly.entity_id
_entity_poly.type
_entity_poly.pdbx_seq_one_letter_code
_entity_poly.pdbx_strand_id
1 'polypeptide(L)'
;MSGFVWLVLGLLIGWLIELAIDYRYWRRHARLEAERIAQQEAALAARTATVDEREKALAERDAELTELQATLAARDAELMAQAKRIDERSEEIARQEQAMDKRRADLERMGNTLNEREKDLNARNEVLKPREADVAARTEKLEAGEADVTRRLAAVSNRESAMQNWEQRLLAREQELSDNESELVRKAATADVLLGELESIKGLMRRQYQTPEGEDDLQAIEGIGPKIASLLRNADIKTFERLSETSLGELTRLLEAGGPRFGLADPLTWAEQASLLFNGDYVGFEQLKEELIGGVRRDAQAPQAADQPGSSDGPLFEAAATSPAGEGPGAADEGEQPHEAEIGSDGPVGRPDTR
;
A
#
# COMPACT_ATOMS: atom_id res chain seq x y z
N MET A 1 33.11 -85.50 -187.42
CA MET A 1 33.42 -84.31 -186.61
C MET A 1 32.78 -84.40 -185.22
N SER A 2 32.81 -85.58 -184.57
CA SER A 2 31.84 -85.90 -183.49
C SER A 2 32.45 -86.31 -182.15
N GLY A 3 33.76 -86.61 -182.07
CA GLY A 3 34.42 -86.97 -180.80
C GLY A 3 34.88 -85.79 -179.94
N PHE A 4 35.26 -84.67 -180.58
CA PHE A 4 35.76 -83.48 -179.87
C PHE A 4 34.64 -82.71 -179.14
N VAL A 5 33.43 -82.70 -179.70
CA VAL A 5 32.26 -82.04 -179.09
C VAL A 5 31.87 -82.70 -177.76
N TRP A 6 31.96 -84.03 -177.65
CA TRP A 6 31.67 -84.76 -176.41
C TRP A 6 32.74 -84.54 -175.32
N LEU A 7 34.01 -84.34 -175.71
CA LEU A 7 35.10 -84.00 -174.78
C LEU A 7 34.93 -82.60 -174.19
N VAL A 8 34.59 -81.60 -175.02
CA VAL A 8 34.33 -80.23 -174.57
C VAL A 8 33.03 -80.17 -173.73
N LEU A 9 32.00 -80.94 -174.08
CA LEU A 9 30.77 -81.03 -173.31
C LEU A 9 31.00 -81.68 -171.92
N GLY A 10 31.80 -82.75 -171.85
CA GLY A 10 32.18 -83.38 -170.58
C GLY A 10 33.00 -82.44 -169.69
N LEU A 11 33.90 -81.65 -170.27
CA LEU A 11 34.66 -80.61 -169.56
C LEU A 11 33.74 -79.48 -169.05
N LEU A 12 32.79 -79.02 -169.87
CA LEU A 12 31.83 -77.99 -169.47
C LEU A 12 30.90 -78.48 -168.37
N ILE A 13 30.39 -79.72 -168.46
CA ILE A 13 29.56 -80.32 -167.40
C ILE A 13 30.39 -80.51 -166.13
N GLY A 14 31.62 -81.00 -166.22
CA GLY A 14 32.54 -81.11 -165.10
C GLY A 14 32.80 -79.75 -164.44
N TRP A 15 33.08 -78.72 -165.24
CA TRP A 15 33.25 -77.34 -164.78
C TRP A 15 31.98 -76.75 -164.15
N LEU A 16 30.79 -77.05 -164.69
CA LEU A 16 29.50 -76.59 -164.14
C LEU A 16 29.17 -77.30 -162.82
N ILE A 17 29.52 -78.59 -162.71
CA ILE A 17 29.41 -79.36 -161.46
C ILE A 17 30.38 -78.78 -160.42
N GLU A 18 31.63 -78.51 -160.80
CA GLU A 18 32.60 -77.84 -159.92
C GLU A 18 32.11 -76.47 -159.48
N LEU A 19 31.59 -75.64 -160.39
CA LEU A 19 31.00 -74.34 -160.08
C LEU A 19 29.80 -74.45 -159.13
N ALA A 20 28.95 -75.46 -159.30
CA ALA A 20 27.81 -75.69 -158.42
C ALA A 20 28.23 -76.17 -157.02
N ILE A 21 29.27 -77.00 -156.93
CA ILE A 21 29.89 -77.42 -155.67
C ILE A 21 30.50 -76.21 -154.97
N ASP A 22 31.27 -75.40 -155.69
CA ASP A 22 31.95 -74.22 -155.16
C ASP A 22 30.95 -73.14 -154.74
N TYR A 23 29.90 -72.87 -155.54
CA TYR A 23 28.81 -71.97 -155.16
C TYR A 23 28.04 -72.45 -153.91
N ARG A 24 27.75 -73.76 -153.79
CA ARG A 24 27.12 -74.29 -152.57
C ARG A 24 28.07 -74.26 -151.37
N TYR A 25 29.36 -74.49 -151.58
CA TYR A 25 30.40 -74.37 -150.57
C TYR A 25 30.49 -72.92 -150.08
N TRP A 26 30.71 -71.95 -150.98
CA TRP A 26 30.73 -70.52 -150.67
C TRP A 26 29.43 -70.04 -150.05
N ARG A 27 28.26 -70.48 -150.52
CA ARG A 27 26.97 -70.10 -149.93
C ARG A 27 26.77 -70.70 -148.53
N ARG A 28 27.24 -71.93 -148.29
CA ARG A 28 27.21 -72.55 -146.96
C ARG A 28 28.22 -71.86 -146.03
N HIS A 29 29.42 -71.56 -146.52
CA HIS A 29 30.47 -70.85 -145.79
C HIS A 29 30.03 -69.43 -145.40
N ALA A 30 29.50 -68.66 -146.36
CA ALA A 30 28.95 -67.33 -146.13
C ALA A 30 27.77 -67.32 -145.15
N ARG A 31 26.93 -68.38 -145.15
CA ARG A 31 25.88 -68.55 -144.13
C ARG A 31 26.46 -68.83 -142.74
N LEU A 32 27.44 -69.72 -142.64
CA LEU A 32 28.10 -70.03 -141.36
C LEU A 32 28.86 -68.81 -140.81
N GLU A 33 29.49 -68.03 -141.68
CA GLU A 33 30.14 -66.76 -141.31
C GLU A 33 29.10 -65.72 -140.89
N ALA A 34 28.00 -65.57 -141.62
CA ALA A 34 26.90 -64.68 -141.24
C ALA A 34 26.24 -65.10 -139.92
N GLU A 35 26.05 -66.40 -139.67
CA GLU A 35 25.55 -66.94 -138.41
C GLU A 35 26.54 -66.69 -137.26
N ARG A 36 27.86 -66.87 -137.49
CA ARG A 36 28.91 -66.55 -136.51
C ARG A 36 28.95 -65.06 -136.19
N ILE A 37 28.87 -64.19 -137.20
CA ILE A 37 28.81 -62.73 -137.02
C ILE A 37 27.54 -62.34 -136.28
N ALA A 38 26.37 -62.87 -136.67
CA ALA A 38 25.12 -62.61 -135.98
C ALA A 38 25.14 -63.09 -134.51
N GLN A 39 25.78 -64.23 -134.22
CA GLN A 39 26.00 -64.70 -132.85
C GLN A 39 26.92 -63.77 -132.06
N GLN A 40 28.00 -63.27 -132.68
CA GLN A 40 28.91 -62.30 -132.06
C GLN A 40 28.21 -60.96 -131.82
N GLU A 41 27.44 -60.45 -132.79
CA GLU A 41 26.64 -59.24 -132.67
C GLU A 41 25.57 -59.39 -131.59
N ALA A 42 24.87 -60.52 -131.52
CA ALA A 42 23.91 -60.80 -130.45
C ALA A 42 24.58 -60.91 -129.08
N ALA A 43 25.77 -61.53 -128.99
CA ALA A 43 26.55 -61.61 -127.76
C ALA A 43 27.09 -60.24 -127.32
N LEU A 44 27.50 -59.39 -128.26
CA LEU A 44 27.91 -58.00 -128.00
C LEU A 44 26.71 -57.17 -127.53
N ALA A 45 25.57 -57.28 -128.20
CA ALA A 45 24.33 -56.59 -127.81
C ALA A 45 23.84 -57.02 -126.42
N ALA A 46 23.95 -58.31 -126.08
CA ALA A 46 23.66 -58.79 -124.73
C ALA A 46 24.65 -58.20 -123.71
N ARG A 47 25.95 -58.13 -124.05
CA ARG A 47 26.96 -57.52 -123.18
C ARG A 47 26.71 -56.01 -122.98
N THR A 48 26.39 -55.26 -124.03
CA THR A 48 26.08 -53.83 -123.91
C THR A 48 24.83 -53.62 -123.05
N ALA A 49 23.77 -54.41 -123.25
CA ALA A 49 22.58 -54.35 -122.40
C ALA A 49 22.90 -54.61 -120.92
N THR A 50 23.77 -55.59 -120.61
CA THR A 50 24.20 -55.83 -119.22
C THR A 50 25.07 -54.71 -118.65
N VAL A 51 25.86 -54.02 -119.48
CA VAL A 51 26.65 -52.87 -119.06
C VAL A 51 25.71 -51.70 -118.77
N ASP A 52 24.75 -51.41 -119.64
CA ASP A 52 23.75 -50.35 -119.44
C ASP A 52 22.93 -50.58 -118.16
N GLU A 53 22.56 -51.82 -117.87
CA GLU A 53 21.82 -52.18 -116.65
C GLU A 53 22.70 -52.00 -115.39
N ARG A 54 23.99 -52.34 -115.47
CA ARG A 54 24.96 -52.08 -114.39
C ARG A 54 25.23 -50.60 -114.20
N GLU A 55 25.32 -49.82 -115.28
CA GLU A 55 25.50 -48.37 -115.22
C GLU A 55 24.31 -47.69 -114.54
N LYS A 56 23.08 -48.12 -114.85
CA LYS A 56 21.88 -47.66 -114.13
C LYS A 56 21.91 -48.01 -112.65
N ALA A 57 22.25 -49.26 -112.32
CA ALA A 57 22.35 -49.69 -110.93
C ALA A 57 23.45 -48.91 -110.15
N LEU A 58 24.58 -48.61 -110.80
CA LEU A 58 25.62 -47.77 -110.22
C LEU A 58 25.13 -46.33 -110.00
N ALA A 59 24.43 -45.74 -110.97
CA ALA A 59 23.85 -44.40 -110.82
C ALA A 59 22.83 -44.33 -109.68
N GLU A 60 22.00 -45.36 -109.50
CA GLU A 60 21.07 -45.47 -108.36
C GLU A 60 21.84 -45.58 -107.02
N ARG A 61 22.88 -46.41 -106.96
CA ARG A 61 23.72 -46.54 -105.75
C ARG A 61 24.47 -45.24 -105.44
N ASP A 62 24.97 -44.54 -106.44
CA ASP A 62 25.63 -43.24 -106.26
C ASP A 62 24.64 -42.20 -105.72
N ALA A 63 23.41 -42.17 -106.23
CA ALA A 63 22.35 -41.33 -105.69
C ALA A 63 22.04 -41.67 -104.21
N GLU A 64 21.87 -42.95 -103.87
CA GLU A 64 21.67 -43.41 -102.50
C GLU A 64 22.85 -43.01 -101.58
N LEU A 65 24.09 -43.16 -102.05
CA LEU A 65 25.28 -42.76 -101.29
C LEU A 65 25.32 -41.25 -101.03
N THR A 66 24.94 -40.43 -102.01
CA THR A 66 24.86 -38.97 -101.81
C THR A 66 23.76 -38.59 -100.81
N GLU A 67 22.62 -39.27 -100.85
CA GLU A 67 21.54 -39.06 -99.87
C GLU A 67 21.99 -39.45 -98.46
N LEU A 68 22.62 -40.63 -98.30
CA LEU A 68 23.16 -41.07 -97.02
C LEU A 68 24.23 -40.10 -96.49
N GLN A 69 25.14 -39.64 -97.34
CA GLN A 69 26.14 -38.63 -96.97
C GLN A 69 25.47 -37.33 -96.49
N ALA A 70 24.43 -36.86 -97.17
CA ALA A 70 23.66 -35.69 -96.74
C ALA A 70 22.98 -35.91 -95.38
N THR A 71 22.41 -37.10 -95.13
CA THR A 71 21.80 -37.43 -93.83
C THR A 71 22.82 -37.51 -92.70
N LEU A 72 24.00 -38.09 -92.94
CA LEU A 72 25.08 -38.14 -91.96
C LEU A 72 25.57 -36.74 -91.62
N ALA A 73 25.80 -35.90 -92.63
CA ALA A 73 26.18 -34.50 -92.42
C ALA A 73 25.13 -33.72 -91.60
N ALA A 74 23.84 -33.96 -91.86
CA ALA A 74 22.75 -33.35 -91.08
C ALA A 74 22.75 -33.85 -89.62
N ARG A 75 23.04 -35.12 -89.38
CA ARG A 75 23.14 -35.68 -88.02
C ARG A 75 24.36 -35.20 -87.27
N ASP A 76 25.50 -35.07 -87.93
CA ASP A 76 26.71 -34.49 -87.34
C ASP A 76 26.46 -33.04 -86.91
N ALA A 77 25.78 -32.25 -87.76
CA ALA A 77 25.37 -30.89 -87.41
C ALA A 77 24.40 -30.86 -86.22
N GLU A 78 23.45 -31.80 -86.15
CA GLU A 78 22.53 -31.91 -85.02
C GLU A 78 23.27 -32.27 -83.71
N LEU A 79 24.19 -33.24 -83.76
CA LEU A 79 24.99 -33.65 -82.61
C LEU A 79 25.88 -32.52 -82.10
N MET A 80 26.51 -31.75 -83.01
CA MET A 80 27.28 -30.55 -82.63
C MET A 80 26.40 -29.49 -81.96
N ALA A 81 25.18 -29.27 -82.48
CA ALA A 81 24.23 -28.36 -81.84
C ALA A 81 23.74 -28.87 -80.48
N GLN A 82 23.58 -30.18 -80.31
CA GLN A 82 23.25 -30.80 -79.02
C GLN A 82 24.40 -30.67 -78.02
N ALA A 83 25.63 -30.93 -78.43
CA ALA A 83 26.83 -30.78 -77.60
C ALA A 83 26.94 -29.35 -77.08
N LYS A 84 26.79 -28.34 -77.95
CA LYS A 84 26.78 -26.93 -77.54
C LYS A 84 25.70 -26.62 -76.51
N ARG A 85 24.48 -27.13 -76.68
CA ARG A 85 23.39 -26.94 -75.71
C ARG A 85 23.68 -27.61 -74.36
N ILE A 86 24.39 -28.73 -74.35
CA ILE A 86 24.81 -29.41 -73.12
C ILE A 86 25.84 -28.53 -72.40
N ASP A 87 26.84 -28.02 -73.11
CA ASP A 87 27.86 -27.13 -72.52
C ASP A 87 27.22 -25.87 -71.91
N GLU A 88 26.31 -25.21 -72.64
CA GLU A 88 25.57 -24.04 -72.14
C GLU A 88 24.76 -24.36 -70.86
N ARG A 89 24.11 -25.52 -70.81
CA ARG A 89 23.37 -25.98 -69.62
C ARG A 89 24.31 -26.31 -68.46
N SER A 90 25.45 -26.92 -68.73
CA SER A 90 26.46 -27.22 -67.72
C SER A 90 27.01 -25.94 -67.09
N GLU A 91 27.24 -24.89 -67.89
CA GLU A 91 27.61 -23.57 -67.36
C GLU A 91 26.49 -22.94 -66.52
N GLU A 92 25.23 -23.05 -66.96
CA GLU A 92 24.08 -22.53 -66.20
C GLU A 92 23.95 -23.24 -64.84
N ILE A 93 24.04 -24.57 -64.83
CA ILE A 93 24.01 -25.38 -63.60
C ILE A 93 25.13 -24.94 -62.66
N ALA A 94 26.36 -24.78 -63.15
CA ALA A 94 27.48 -24.32 -62.33
C ALA A 94 27.23 -22.93 -61.71
N ARG A 95 26.61 -21.99 -62.46
CA ARG A 95 26.23 -20.67 -61.93
C ARG A 95 25.13 -20.79 -60.87
N GLN A 96 24.16 -21.68 -61.06
CA GLN A 96 23.08 -21.92 -60.11
C GLN A 96 23.61 -22.55 -58.81
N GLU A 97 24.51 -23.53 -58.90
CA GLU A 97 25.17 -24.15 -57.75
C GLU A 97 25.93 -23.10 -56.92
N GLN A 98 26.73 -22.26 -57.58
CA GLN A 98 27.43 -21.16 -56.89
C GLN A 98 26.47 -20.18 -56.21
N ALA A 99 25.32 -19.88 -56.84
CA ALA A 99 24.31 -19.00 -56.23
C ALA A 99 23.64 -19.66 -55.02
N MET A 100 23.40 -20.97 -55.06
CA MET A 100 22.86 -21.73 -53.93
C MET A 100 23.85 -21.82 -52.76
N ASP A 101 25.14 -22.01 -53.04
CA ASP A 101 26.18 -22.00 -52.00
C ASP A 101 26.28 -20.64 -51.29
N LYS A 102 26.20 -19.54 -52.04
CA LYS A 102 26.14 -18.19 -51.46
C LYS A 102 24.92 -18.03 -50.55
N ARG A 103 23.73 -18.43 -51.02
CA ARG A 103 22.50 -18.37 -50.21
C ARG A 103 22.61 -19.22 -48.95
N ARG A 104 23.22 -20.40 -49.04
CA ARG A 104 23.46 -21.28 -47.88
C ARG A 104 24.36 -20.61 -46.84
N ALA A 105 25.46 -20.00 -47.29
CA ALA A 105 26.36 -19.26 -46.40
C ALA A 105 25.67 -18.06 -45.74
N ASP A 106 24.81 -17.34 -46.47
CA ASP A 106 24.06 -16.21 -45.91
C ASP A 106 22.99 -16.67 -44.90
N LEU A 107 22.31 -17.79 -45.16
CA LEU A 107 21.39 -18.41 -44.21
C LEU A 107 22.10 -18.85 -42.92
N GLU A 108 23.29 -19.41 -43.03
CA GLU A 108 24.11 -19.79 -41.86
C GLU A 108 24.50 -18.56 -41.02
N ARG A 109 24.95 -17.48 -41.67
CA ARG A 109 25.23 -16.19 -40.99
C ARG A 109 24.01 -15.63 -40.29
N MET A 110 22.84 -15.67 -40.96
CA MET A 110 21.59 -15.22 -40.35
C MET A 110 21.18 -16.10 -39.17
N GLY A 111 21.35 -17.41 -39.26
CA GLY A 111 21.13 -18.34 -38.15
C GLY A 111 22.00 -18.02 -36.93
N ASN A 112 23.29 -17.76 -37.15
CA ASN A 112 24.21 -17.35 -36.08
C ASN A 112 23.79 -16.02 -35.45
N THR A 113 23.38 -15.04 -36.27
CA THR A 113 22.90 -13.73 -35.79
C THR A 113 21.61 -13.87 -34.97
N LEU A 114 20.68 -14.72 -35.38
CA LEU A 114 19.45 -14.99 -34.63
C LEU A 114 19.75 -15.65 -33.29
N ASN A 115 20.67 -16.62 -33.25
CA ASN A 115 21.09 -17.27 -32.02
C ASN A 115 21.78 -16.29 -31.04
N GLU A 116 22.60 -15.35 -31.54
CA GLU A 116 23.18 -14.29 -30.70
C GLU A 116 22.11 -13.35 -30.14
N ARG A 117 21.14 -12.95 -30.97
CA ARG A 117 20.01 -12.11 -30.52
C ARG A 117 19.14 -12.82 -29.49
N GLU A 118 18.90 -14.11 -29.66
CA GLU A 118 18.15 -14.92 -28.69
C GLU A 118 18.87 -14.96 -27.33
N LYS A 119 20.20 -15.13 -27.33
CA LYS A 119 21.01 -15.05 -26.10
C LYS A 119 20.92 -13.67 -25.44
N ASP A 120 21.04 -12.59 -26.21
CA ASP A 120 20.92 -11.22 -25.69
C ASP A 120 19.52 -10.96 -25.12
N LEU A 121 18.45 -11.39 -25.81
CA LEU A 121 17.08 -11.29 -25.31
C LEU A 121 16.89 -12.04 -23.99
N ASN A 122 17.41 -13.26 -23.89
CA ASN A 122 17.35 -14.03 -22.65
C ASN A 122 18.11 -13.33 -21.52
N ALA A 123 19.31 -12.80 -21.78
CA ALA A 123 20.08 -12.06 -20.79
C ALA A 123 19.35 -10.79 -20.33
N ARG A 124 18.74 -10.03 -21.26
CA ARG A 124 17.92 -8.86 -20.92
C ARG A 124 16.70 -9.24 -20.09
N ASN A 125 16.03 -10.33 -20.44
CA ASN A 125 14.88 -10.83 -19.70
C ASN A 125 15.25 -11.20 -18.25
N GLU A 126 16.40 -11.84 -18.04
CA GLU A 126 16.90 -12.13 -16.69
C GLU A 126 17.26 -10.86 -15.89
N VAL A 127 17.68 -9.78 -16.55
CA VAL A 127 17.90 -8.47 -15.89
C VAL A 127 16.60 -7.73 -15.61
N LEU A 128 15.58 -7.88 -16.46
CA LEU A 128 14.29 -7.19 -16.30
C LEU A 128 13.45 -7.78 -15.17
N LYS A 129 13.42 -9.12 -15.00
CA LYS A 129 12.67 -9.78 -13.91
C LYS A 129 12.90 -9.18 -12.51
N PRO A 130 14.14 -9.05 -12.00
CA PRO A 130 14.37 -8.47 -10.68
C PRO A 130 14.02 -6.98 -10.63
N ARG A 131 14.14 -6.24 -11.74
CA ARG A 131 13.74 -4.83 -11.80
C ARG A 131 12.23 -4.67 -11.71
N GLU A 132 11.47 -5.54 -12.38
CA GLU A 132 10.01 -5.57 -12.28
C GLU A 132 9.57 -5.87 -10.83
N ALA A 133 10.24 -6.82 -10.17
CA ALA A 133 10.00 -7.13 -8.76
C ALA A 133 10.35 -5.95 -7.83
N ASP A 134 11.49 -5.27 -8.05
CA ASP A 134 11.87 -4.08 -7.27
C ASP A 134 10.89 -2.92 -7.47
N VAL A 135 10.44 -2.69 -8.70
CA VAL A 135 9.40 -1.68 -8.98
C VAL A 135 8.09 -2.03 -8.26
N ALA A 136 7.65 -3.28 -8.30
CA ALA A 136 6.46 -3.72 -7.58
C ALA A 136 6.59 -3.51 -6.06
N ALA A 137 7.73 -3.88 -5.47
CA ALA A 137 8.00 -3.70 -4.05
C ALA A 137 8.03 -2.21 -3.63
N ARG A 138 8.57 -1.33 -4.48
CA ARG A 138 8.56 0.12 -4.24
C ARG A 138 7.15 0.70 -4.31
N THR A 139 6.33 0.24 -5.24
CA THR A 139 4.92 0.64 -5.34
C THR A 139 4.15 0.26 -4.08
N GLU A 140 4.28 -0.99 -3.62
CA GLU A 140 3.64 -1.45 -2.37
C GLU A 140 4.10 -0.61 -1.16
N LYS A 141 5.39 -0.28 -1.08
CA LYS A 141 5.92 0.58 -0.02
C LYS A 141 5.36 2.00 -0.07
N LEU A 142 5.17 2.56 -1.26
CA LEU A 142 4.56 3.88 -1.44
C LEU A 142 3.09 3.87 -1.02
N GLU A 143 2.33 2.86 -1.44
CA GLU A 143 0.92 2.69 -1.04
C GLU A 143 0.78 2.54 0.48
N ALA A 144 1.65 1.75 1.11
CA ALA A 144 1.69 1.61 2.57
C ALA A 144 2.02 2.95 3.26
N GLY A 145 2.93 3.75 2.68
CA GLY A 145 3.28 5.09 3.16
C GLY A 145 2.12 6.08 3.04
N GLU A 146 1.41 6.07 1.90
CA GLU A 146 0.23 6.91 1.68
C GLU A 146 -0.91 6.58 2.65
N ALA A 147 -1.14 5.28 2.89
CA ALA A 147 -2.08 4.83 3.91
C ALA A 147 -1.69 5.32 5.32
N ASP A 148 -0.40 5.33 5.66
CA ASP A 148 0.08 5.84 6.95
C ASP A 148 -0.11 7.34 7.10
N VAL A 149 0.20 8.12 6.06
CA VAL A 149 -0.04 9.57 6.03
C VAL A 149 -1.52 9.87 6.23
N THR A 150 -2.40 9.12 5.57
CA THR A 150 -3.85 9.26 5.70
C THR A 150 -4.30 9.01 7.15
N ARG A 151 -3.78 7.95 7.79
CA ARG A 151 -4.06 7.68 9.22
C ARG A 151 -3.58 8.80 10.13
N ARG A 152 -2.37 9.31 9.90
CA ARG A 152 -1.81 10.43 10.70
C ARG A 152 -2.63 11.70 10.53
N LEU A 153 -3.08 12.00 9.31
CA LEU A 153 -3.93 13.15 9.03
C LEU A 153 -5.27 13.06 9.79
N ALA A 154 -5.90 11.89 9.79
CA ALA A 154 -7.11 11.65 10.56
C ALA A 154 -6.87 11.81 12.08
N ALA A 155 -5.74 11.30 12.60
CA ALA A 155 -5.38 11.47 14.00
C ALA A 155 -5.15 12.93 14.40
N VAL A 156 -4.49 13.72 13.53
CA VAL A 156 -4.28 15.15 13.74
C VAL A 156 -5.61 15.91 13.75
N SER A 157 -6.50 15.63 12.78
CA SER A 157 -7.84 16.21 12.72
C SER A 157 -8.68 15.91 13.97
N ASN A 158 -8.63 14.67 14.46
CA ASN A 158 -9.30 14.29 15.70
C ASN A 158 -8.73 15.05 16.91
N ARG A 159 -7.41 15.22 16.98
CA ARG A 159 -6.76 15.96 18.07
C ARG A 159 -7.08 17.46 18.02
N GLU A 160 -7.19 18.04 16.83
CA GLU A 160 -7.62 19.42 16.64
C GLU A 160 -9.06 19.62 17.13
N SER A 161 -9.97 18.72 16.75
CA SER A 161 -11.36 18.74 17.24
C SER A 161 -11.45 18.57 18.76
N ALA A 162 -10.60 17.71 19.34
CA ALA A 162 -10.51 17.56 20.79
C ALA A 162 -10.00 18.85 21.44
N MET A 163 -8.97 19.49 20.89
CA MET A 163 -8.41 20.74 21.40
C MET A 163 -9.46 21.86 21.39
N GLN A 164 -10.22 22.00 20.31
CA GLN A 164 -11.34 22.93 20.23
C GLN A 164 -12.38 22.66 21.33
N ASN A 165 -12.71 21.40 21.59
CA ASN A 165 -13.61 21.05 22.70
C ASN A 165 -13.03 21.46 24.06
N TRP A 166 -11.74 21.18 24.30
CA TRP A 166 -11.05 21.61 25.52
C TRP A 166 -11.04 23.13 25.69
N GLU A 167 -10.83 23.89 24.61
CA GLU A 167 -10.91 25.36 24.63
C GLU A 167 -12.32 25.83 25.02
N GLN A 168 -13.38 25.24 24.44
CA GLN A 168 -14.75 25.58 24.82
C GLN A 168 -15.04 25.27 26.29
N ARG A 169 -14.54 24.13 26.79
CA ARG A 169 -14.68 23.76 28.21
C ARG A 169 -13.91 24.71 29.14
N LEU A 170 -12.72 25.15 28.72
CA LEU A 170 -11.93 26.10 29.49
C LEU A 170 -12.63 27.45 29.59
N LEU A 171 -13.17 27.96 28.48
CA LEU A 171 -13.96 29.19 28.46
C LEU A 171 -15.20 29.09 29.35
N ALA A 172 -15.93 27.97 29.29
CA ALA A 172 -17.07 27.74 30.16
C ALA A 172 -16.66 27.72 31.65
N ARG A 173 -15.53 27.08 31.98
CA ARG A 173 -15.02 27.01 33.34
C ARG A 173 -14.55 28.38 33.86
N GLU A 174 -13.94 29.19 33.01
CA GLU A 174 -13.54 30.55 33.34
C GLU A 174 -14.76 31.41 33.67
N GLN A 175 -15.83 31.29 32.89
CA GLN A 175 -17.09 31.97 33.15
C GLN A 175 -17.74 31.49 34.47
N GLU A 176 -17.79 30.18 34.72
CA GLU A 176 -18.25 29.63 36.01
C GLU A 176 -17.45 30.19 37.20
N LEU A 177 -16.12 30.29 37.06
CA LEU A 177 -15.27 30.85 38.11
C LEU A 177 -15.55 32.34 38.35
N SER A 178 -15.74 33.13 37.29
CA SER A 178 -16.13 34.53 37.39
C SER A 178 -17.48 34.70 38.09
N ASP A 179 -18.47 33.87 37.76
CA ASP A 179 -19.78 33.90 38.40
C ASP A 179 -19.68 33.54 39.88
N ASN A 180 -18.94 32.48 40.22
CA ASN A 180 -18.67 32.08 41.61
C ASN A 180 -17.92 33.17 42.40
N GLU A 181 -16.93 33.83 41.80
CA GLU A 181 -16.22 34.95 42.42
C GLU A 181 -17.20 36.08 42.73
N SER A 182 -18.07 36.43 41.79
CA SER A 182 -19.10 37.46 42.00
C SER A 182 -20.08 37.09 43.12
N GLU A 183 -20.45 35.81 43.25
CA GLU A 183 -21.27 35.33 44.35
C GLU A 183 -20.55 35.42 45.69
N LEU A 184 -19.27 35.04 45.75
CA LEU A 184 -18.47 35.13 46.97
C LEU A 184 -18.34 36.58 47.42
N VAL A 185 -18.11 37.52 46.50
CA VAL A 185 -18.08 38.96 46.80
C VAL A 185 -19.41 39.43 47.39
N ARG A 186 -20.55 39.00 46.83
CA ARG A 186 -21.88 39.33 47.38
C ARG A 186 -22.07 38.74 48.78
N LYS A 187 -21.72 37.46 48.97
CA LYS A 187 -21.83 36.77 50.27
C LYS A 187 -20.94 37.41 51.34
N ALA A 188 -19.71 37.80 50.97
CA ALA A 188 -18.81 38.54 51.84
C ALA A 188 -19.41 39.89 52.23
N ALA A 189 -19.90 40.67 51.27
CA ALA A 189 -20.56 41.95 51.55
C ALA A 189 -21.79 41.79 52.48
N THR A 190 -22.60 40.74 52.29
CA THR A 190 -23.72 40.47 53.21
C THR A 190 -23.25 40.08 54.61
N ALA A 191 -22.15 39.33 54.73
CA ALA A 191 -21.59 38.97 56.03
C ALA A 191 -21.06 40.20 56.77
N ASP A 192 -20.39 41.11 56.07
CA ASP A 192 -19.90 42.38 56.64
C ASP A 192 -21.05 43.25 57.15
N VAL A 193 -22.16 43.34 56.41
CA VAL A 193 -23.37 44.06 56.87
C VAL A 193 -23.95 43.41 58.13
N LEU A 194 -24.14 42.09 58.14
CA LEU A 194 -24.68 41.37 59.29
C LEU A 194 -23.78 41.49 60.52
N LEU A 195 -22.45 41.48 60.33
CA LEU A 195 -21.49 41.69 61.40
C LEU A 195 -21.60 43.11 61.96
N GLY A 196 -21.70 44.13 61.10
CA GLY A 196 -21.92 45.52 61.51
C GLY A 196 -23.25 45.74 62.23
N GLU A 197 -24.34 45.10 61.78
CA GLU A 197 -25.64 45.11 62.46
C GLU A 197 -25.54 44.45 63.84
N LEU A 198 -24.89 43.28 63.95
CA LEU A 198 -24.68 42.59 65.21
C LEU A 198 -23.86 43.45 66.19
N GLU A 199 -22.77 44.06 65.73
CA GLU A 199 -21.96 44.98 66.54
C GLU A 199 -22.75 46.19 67.00
N SER A 200 -23.59 46.76 66.12
CA SER A 200 -24.48 47.87 66.45
C SER A 200 -25.50 47.47 67.53
N ILE A 201 -26.13 46.30 67.40
CA ILE A 201 -27.07 45.76 68.40
C ILE A 201 -26.35 45.51 69.73
N LYS A 202 -25.18 44.87 69.71
CA LYS A 202 -24.36 44.66 70.92
C LYS A 202 -23.98 45.98 71.59
N GLY A 203 -23.67 47.01 70.81
CA GLY A 203 -23.38 48.36 71.31
C GLY A 203 -24.61 49.04 71.94
N LEU A 204 -25.80 48.88 71.34
CA LEU A 204 -27.06 49.36 71.91
C LEU A 204 -27.39 48.66 73.23
N MET A 205 -27.27 47.32 73.26
CA MET A 205 -27.49 46.53 74.47
C MET A 205 -26.50 46.90 75.56
N ARG A 206 -25.21 47.09 75.24
CA ARG A 206 -24.22 47.57 76.21
C ARG A 206 -24.67 48.87 76.87
N ARG A 207 -25.15 49.83 76.07
CA ARG A 207 -25.60 51.14 76.55
C ARG A 207 -26.81 51.04 77.48
N GLN A 208 -27.69 50.07 77.29
CA GLN A 208 -28.84 49.84 78.16
C GLN A 208 -28.43 49.47 79.59
N TYR A 209 -27.28 48.81 79.76
CA TYR A 209 -26.76 48.39 81.06
C TYR A 209 -25.64 49.31 81.59
N GLN A 210 -25.58 50.54 81.07
CA GLN A 210 -24.67 51.58 81.55
C GLN A 210 -25.44 52.70 82.26
N THR A 211 -24.77 53.37 83.19
CA THR A 211 -25.28 54.60 83.80
C THR A 211 -25.23 55.77 82.79
N PRO A 212 -25.90 56.90 83.06
CA PRO A 212 -25.82 58.10 82.21
C PRO A 212 -24.38 58.61 81.99
N GLU A 213 -23.48 58.32 82.92
CA GLU A 213 -22.05 58.67 82.86
C GLU A 213 -21.21 57.67 82.06
N GLY A 214 -21.81 56.58 81.57
CA GLY A 214 -21.16 55.56 80.75
C GLY A 214 -20.44 54.47 81.54
N GLU A 215 -20.65 54.39 82.84
CA GLU A 215 -20.12 53.31 83.69
C GLU A 215 -21.06 52.11 83.70
N ASP A 216 -20.57 50.92 84.03
CA ASP A 216 -21.45 49.74 84.18
C ASP A 216 -22.50 49.98 85.27
N ASP A 217 -23.77 49.71 84.96
CA ASP A 217 -24.84 49.85 85.93
C ASP A 217 -25.00 48.55 86.73
N LEU A 218 -24.28 48.46 87.86
CA LEU A 218 -24.41 47.33 88.77
C LEU A 218 -25.85 47.09 89.27
N GLN A 219 -26.74 48.07 89.18
CA GLN A 219 -28.15 47.91 89.56
C GLN A 219 -28.96 47.12 88.53
N ALA A 220 -28.42 46.90 87.33
CA ALA A 220 -29.05 46.02 86.33
C ALA A 220 -29.07 44.55 86.78
N ILE A 221 -28.13 44.16 87.65
CA ILE A 221 -28.04 42.81 88.20
C ILE A 221 -29.12 42.61 89.25
N GLU A 222 -29.86 41.53 89.12
CA GLU A 222 -30.94 41.22 90.02
C GLU A 222 -30.41 40.93 91.43
N GLY A 223 -30.95 41.63 92.43
CA GLY A 223 -30.49 41.60 93.82
C GLY A 223 -29.60 42.79 94.23
N ILE A 224 -29.09 43.58 93.28
CA ILE A 224 -28.28 44.77 93.56
C ILE A 224 -29.16 46.03 93.50
N GLY A 225 -29.65 46.50 94.65
CA GLY A 225 -30.33 47.80 94.75
C GLY A 225 -29.37 49.01 94.83
N PRO A 226 -29.88 50.26 94.77
CA PRO A 226 -29.04 51.48 94.74
C PRO A 226 -28.03 51.60 95.90
N LYS A 227 -28.42 51.13 97.08
CA LYS A 227 -27.56 51.15 98.28
C LYS A 227 -26.44 50.10 98.21
N ILE A 228 -26.72 48.94 97.63
CA ILE A 228 -25.73 47.86 97.44
C ILE A 228 -24.75 48.26 96.34
N ALA A 229 -25.25 48.81 95.23
CA ALA A 229 -24.40 49.37 94.18
C ALA A 229 -23.46 50.45 94.73
N SER A 230 -23.95 51.35 95.59
CA SER A 230 -23.10 52.37 96.25
C SER A 230 -22.03 51.75 97.17
N LEU A 231 -22.38 50.70 97.91
CA LEU A 231 -21.44 49.96 98.77
C LEU A 231 -20.34 49.28 97.93
N LEU A 232 -20.71 48.61 96.84
CA LEU A 232 -19.79 47.98 95.89
C LEU A 232 -18.85 49.02 95.25
N ARG A 233 -19.38 50.15 94.78
CA ARG A 233 -18.56 51.23 94.19
C ARG A 233 -17.56 51.82 95.18
N ASN A 234 -17.96 51.99 96.45
CA ASN A 234 -17.06 52.46 97.52
C ASN A 234 -15.95 51.45 97.86
N ALA A 235 -16.19 50.16 97.59
CA ALA A 235 -15.22 49.08 97.70
C ALA A 235 -14.39 48.87 96.42
N ASP A 236 -14.47 49.81 95.47
CA ASP A 236 -13.79 49.77 94.17
C ASP A 236 -14.27 48.66 93.22
N ILE A 237 -15.44 48.08 93.48
CA ILE A 237 -16.15 47.17 92.57
C ILE A 237 -17.12 48.01 91.75
N LYS A 238 -16.67 48.49 90.58
CA LYS A 238 -17.40 49.46 89.76
C LYS A 238 -17.86 48.93 88.40
N THR A 239 -17.30 47.81 87.95
CA THR A 239 -17.53 47.22 86.62
C THR A 239 -18.10 45.82 86.73
N PHE A 240 -18.81 45.36 85.71
CA PHE A 240 -19.27 43.97 85.61
C PHE A 240 -18.09 42.98 85.63
N GLU A 241 -16.97 43.30 84.96
CA GLU A 241 -15.73 42.52 85.01
C GLU A 241 -15.28 42.27 86.45
N ARG A 242 -14.99 43.37 87.18
CA ARG A 242 -14.56 43.31 88.58
C ARG A 242 -15.54 42.58 89.49
N LEU A 243 -16.84 42.78 89.31
CA LEU A 243 -17.86 42.08 90.09
C LEU A 243 -17.90 40.58 89.79
N SER A 244 -17.70 40.18 88.53
CA SER A 244 -17.65 38.77 88.11
C SER A 244 -16.44 38.02 88.68
N GLU A 245 -15.33 38.71 88.88
CA GLU A 245 -14.11 38.15 89.49
C GLU A 245 -14.15 38.16 91.03
N THR A 246 -15.08 38.91 91.63
CA THR A 246 -15.15 39.03 93.08
C THR A 246 -15.73 37.75 93.69
N SER A 247 -14.98 37.14 94.60
CA SER A 247 -15.42 35.90 95.25
C SER A 247 -16.66 36.12 96.13
N LEU A 248 -17.51 35.09 96.22
CA LEU A 248 -18.71 35.12 97.07
C LEU A 248 -18.37 35.52 98.52
N GLY A 249 -17.31 34.97 99.09
CA GLY A 249 -16.88 35.28 100.45
C GLY A 249 -16.37 36.71 100.65
N GLU A 250 -15.92 37.38 99.59
CA GLU A 250 -15.58 38.81 99.63
C GLU A 250 -16.84 39.68 99.54
N LEU A 251 -17.79 39.34 98.67
CA LEU A 251 -19.10 40.00 98.59
C LEU A 251 -19.87 39.89 99.91
N THR A 252 -19.92 38.71 100.53
CA THR A 252 -20.57 38.49 101.83
C THR A 252 -19.94 39.34 102.92
N ARG A 253 -18.60 39.36 103.02
CA ARG A 253 -17.88 40.19 104.01
C ARG A 253 -18.16 41.68 103.81
N LEU A 254 -18.26 42.13 102.57
CA LEU A 254 -18.57 43.53 102.26
C LEU A 254 -20.00 43.91 102.68
N LEU A 255 -20.98 43.04 102.40
CA LEU A 255 -22.38 43.24 102.82
C LEU A 255 -22.53 43.26 104.34
N GLU A 256 -21.85 42.36 105.06
CA GLU A 256 -21.81 42.33 106.52
C GLU A 256 -21.19 43.60 107.11
N ALA A 257 -20.06 44.06 106.55
CA ALA A 257 -19.40 45.30 106.94
C ALA A 257 -20.26 46.55 106.68
N GLY A 258 -21.12 46.52 105.66
CA GLY A 258 -22.10 47.57 105.36
C GLY A 258 -23.25 47.67 106.37
N GLY A 259 -23.43 46.66 107.23
CA GLY A 259 -24.37 46.64 108.36
C GLY A 259 -25.70 45.93 108.09
N PRO A 260 -26.59 45.80 109.11
CA PRO A 260 -27.77 44.93 109.08
C PRO A 260 -28.80 45.23 107.97
N ARG A 261 -28.72 46.44 107.38
CA ARG A 261 -29.61 46.89 106.31
C ARG A 261 -29.40 46.15 104.98
N PHE A 262 -28.30 45.42 104.83
CA PHE A 262 -27.98 44.61 103.64
C PHE A 262 -28.21 43.10 103.85
N GLY A 263 -28.62 42.66 105.04
CA GLY A 263 -28.70 41.24 105.40
C GLY A 263 -29.77 40.41 104.67
N LEU A 264 -30.62 41.04 103.84
CA LEU A 264 -31.60 40.38 102.97
C LEU A 264 -31.08 40.15 101.54
N ALA A 265 -29.89 40.66 101.21
CA ALA A 265 -29.31 40.51 99.87
C ALA A 265 -28.54 39.18 99.76
N ASP A 266 -28.73 38.46 98.66
CA ASP A 266 -27.99 37.23 98.35
C ASP A 266 -27.02 37.47 97.18
N PRO A 267 -25.70 37.49 97.42
CA PRO A 267 -24.71 37.72 96.38
C PRO A 267 -24.40 36.50 95.50
N LEU A 268 -25.01 35.34 95.75
CA LEU A 268 -24.66 34.06 95.11
C LEU A 268 -24.64 34.11 93.58
N THR A 269 -25.58 34.83 92.97
CA THR A 269 -25.76 34.88 91.51
C THR A 269 -25.17 36.14 90.87
N TRP A 270 -24.64 37.08 91.67
CA TRP A 270 -24.18 38.37 91.15
C TRP A 270 -22.96 38.24 90.27
N ALA A 271 -22.01 37.37 90.63
CA ALA A 271 -20.81 37.14 89.83
C ALA A 271 -21.12 36.50 88.47
N GLU A 272 -22.07 35.56 88.43
CA GLU A 272 -22.53 34.87 87.21
C GLU A 272 -23.28 35.84 86.28
N GLN A 273 -24.22 36.60 86.84
CA GLN A 273 -24.92 37.67 86.11
C GLN A 273 -23.96 38.72 85.56
N ALA A 274 -22.98 39.15 86.36
CA ALA A 274 -21.96 40.11 85.93
C ALA A 274 -21.04 39.54 84.84
N SER A 275 -20.71 38.24 84.89
CA SER A 275 -19.93 37.56 83.86
C SER A 275 -20.65 37.55 82.50
N LEU A 276 -21.96 37.31 82.49
CA LEU A 276 -22.76 37.33 81.25
C LEU A 276 -22.79 38.73 80.62
N LEU A 277 -23.00 39.78 81.44
CA LEU A 277 -22.97 41.17 80.99
C LEU A 277 -21.57 41.58 80.48
N PHE A 278 -20.51 41.18 81.19
CA PHE A 278 -19.12 41.43 80.78
C PHE A 278 -18.76 40.77 79.45
N ASN A 279 -19.16 39.50 79.26
CA ASN A 279 -18.94 38.76 78.02
C ASN A 279 -19.86 39.22 76.86
N GLY A 280 -20.79 40.14 77.13
CA GLY A 280 -21.76 40.63 76.15
C GLY A 280 -22.80 39.60 75.74
N ASP A 281 -23.01 38.56 76.56
CA ASP A 281 -24.10 37.60 76.42
C ASP A 281 -25.36 38.14 77.09
N TYR A 282 -25.92 39.18 76.48
CA TYR A 282 -27.12 39.85 77.00
C TYR A 282 -28.36 38.96 76.93
N VAL A 283 -28.42 38.03 75.97
CA VAL A 283 -29.54 37.08 75.84
C VAL A 283 -29.49 36.07 76.99
N GLY A 284 -28.32 35.47 77.25
CA GLY A 284 -28.12 34.58 78.39
C GLY A 284 -28.38 35.31 79.72
N PHE A 285 -28.00 36.59 79.83
CA PHE A 285 -28.28 37.41 81.01
C PHE A 285 -29.79 37.61 81.27
N GLU A 286 -30.58 37.98 80.25
CA GLU A 286 -32.02 38.15 80.44
C GLU A 286 -32.74 36.83 80.70
N GLN A 287 -32.33 35.73 80.06
CA GLN A 287 -32.83 34.39 80.39
C GLN A 287 -32.54 34.02 81.85
N LEU A 288 -31.31 34.27 82.32
CA LEU A 288 -30.96 34.01 83.71
C LEU A 288 -31.83 34.85 84.66
N LYS A 289 -32.10 36.12 84.36
CA LYS A 289 -33.01 36.95 85.17
C LYS A 289 -34.44 36.42 85.22
N GLU A 290 -34.97 35.90 84.11
CA GLU A 290 -36.32 35.31 84.11
C GLU A 290 -36.42 34.04 84.98
N GLU A 291 -35.31 33.32 85.12
CA GLU A 291 -35.18 32.14 85.99
C GLU A 291 -35.01 32.50 87.48
N LEU A 292 -34.44 33.67 87.78
CA LEU A 292 -34.27 34.17 89.14
C LEU A 292 -35.58 34.74 89.69
N ILE A 293 -35.83 34.53 90.99
CA ILE A 293 -36.85 35.29 91.74
C ILE A 293 -36.11 36.05 92.85
N GLY A 294 -36.02 37.37 92.73
CA GLY A 294 -35.40 38.22 93.75
C GLY A 294 -33.89 37.99 93.89
N GLY A 295 -33.22 37.57 92.81
CA GLY A 295 -31.78 37.27 92.79
C GLY A 295 -31.40 35.84 93.19
N VAL A 296 -32.40 35.00 93.50
CA VAL A 296 -32.22 33.60 93.91
C VAL A 296 -32.81 32.67 92.86
N ARG A 297 -32.11 31.61 92.47
CA ARG A 297 -32.65 30.60 91.54
C ARG A 297 -33.91 29.98 92.14
N ARG A 298 -34.97 29.89 91.33
CA ARG A 298 -36.32 29.43 91.73
C ARG A 298 -36.34 28.08 92.46
N ASP A 299 -35.31 27.25 92.29
CA ASP A 299 -35.19 25.93 92.91
C ASP A 299 -33.92 25.78 93.76
N ALA A 300 -34.03 26.07 95.06
CA ALA A 300 -33.17 25.46 96.08
C ALA A 300 -33.74 24.10 96.54
N GLN A 301 -34.13 23.23 95.59
CA GLN A 301 -34.37 21.79 95.81
C GLN A 301 -34.46 21.06 94.46
N ALA A 302 -33.54 20.13 94.23
CA ALA A 302 -33.51 19.30 93.02
C ALA A 302 -34.79 18.46 92.84
N PRO A 303 -35.12 18.11 91.59
CA PRO A 303 -35.72 16.81 91.32
C PRO A 303 -34.90 15.98 90.33
N GLN A 304 -34.85 14.70 90.66
CA GLN A 304 -34.49 13.59 89.79
C GLN A 304 -35.38 13.54 88.55
N ALA A 305 -34.85 13.05 87.43
CA ALA A 305 -35.33 11.88 86.68
C ALA A 305 -35.19 12.05 85.16
N ALA A 306 -34.43 11.15 84.54
CA ALA A 306 -34.85 10.42 83.35
C ALA A 306 -33.97 9.18 83.22
N ASP A 307 -34.45 8.06 83.78
CA ASP A 307 -34.11 6.74 83.28
C ASP A 307 -34.90 6.50 81.98
N GLN A 308 -34.30 5.73 81.06
CA GLN A 308 -34.73 5.44 79.67
C GLN A 308 -36.02 4.56 79.64
N PRO A 309 -36.49 3.90 78.55
CA PRO A 309 -36.36 3.99 77.07
C PRO A 309 -37.73 3.88 76.32
N GLY A 310 -37.74 3.83 74.98
CA GLY A 310 -38.86 3.32 74.14
C GLY A 310 -39.10 4.15 72.87
N SER A 311 -38.58 3.80 71.68
CA SER A 311 -38.91 2.70 70.75
C SER A 311 -40.23 2.87 69.98
N SER A 312 -40.13 2.60 68.67
CA SER A 312 -41.16 2.44 67.62
C SER A 312 -41.41 3.71 66.77
N ASP A 313 -41.31 3.73 65.44
CA ASP A 313 -41.35 2.65 64.43
C ASP A 313 -40.49 2.99 63.20
N GLY A 314 -39.84 1.96 62.63
CA GLY A 314 -39.28 1.97 61.27
C GLY A 314 -40.39 1.79 60.19
N PRO A 315 -40.10 1.40 58.93
CA PRO A 315 -38.95 0.59 58.56
C PRO A 315 -38.33 0.82 57.14
N LEU A 316 -37.20 0.12 56.92
CA LEU A 316 -36.76 -0.56 55.68
C LEU A 316 -36.58 0.26 54.38
N PHE A 317 -35.36 0.23 53.83
CA PHE A 317 -34.96 -0.43 52.58
C PHE A 317 -33.47 -0.08 52.35
N GLU A 318 -32.55 -1.04 52.52
CA GLU A 318 -32.02 -1.89 51.45
C GLU A 318 -31.09 -1.12 50.49
N ALA A 319 -29.79 -1.36 50.62
CA ALA A 319 -28.85 -1.25 49.51
C ALA A 319 -27.69 -2.22 49.76
N ALA A 320 -27.92 -3.43 49.26
CA ALA A 320 -26.94 -4.49 49.13
C ALA A 320 -25.75 -4.03 48.26
N ALA A 321 -24.58 -4.51 48.64
CA ALA A 321 -23.44 -4.62 47.76
C ALA A 321 -23.75 -5.58 46.60
N THR A 322 -23.53 -5.14 45.36
CA THR A 322 -23.01 -6.01 44.30
C THR A 322 -22.29 -5.17 43.25
N SER A 323 -21.01 -5.52 43.05
CA SER A 323 -20.10 -5.12 41.97
C SER A 323 -20.69 -5.39 40.57
N PRO A 324 -20.17 -4.84 39.45
CA PRO A 324 -18.86 -5.29 38.96
C PRO A 324 -18.01 -4.33 38.11
N ALA A 325 -16.74 -4.74 37.98
CA ALA A 325 -15.88 -4.67 36.78
C ALA A 325 -15.35 -3.30 36.29
N GLY A 326 -14.03 -3.27 36.12
CA GLY A 326 -13.28 -2.20 35.48
C GLY A 326 -11.78 -2.35 35.67
N GLU A 327 -11.22 -3.48 35.23
CA GLU A 327 -9.80 -3.65 34.86
C GLU A 327 -9.30 -2.43 34.06
N GLY A 328 -8.17 -1.82 34.40
CA GLY A 328 -6.83 -2.27 34.00
C GLY A 328 -6.01 -1.07 33.46
N PRO A 329 -4.68 -1.17 33.35
CA PRO A 329 -3.77 -0.23 34.00
C PRO A 329 -2.89 0.62 33.05
N GLY A 330 -2.15 1.56 33.65
CA GLY A 330 -1.05 2.28 33.01
C GLY A 330 0.29 1.53 33.08
N ALA A 331 1.24 2.05 32.28
CA ALA A 331 2.71 1.86 32.30
C ALA A 331 3.21 0.42 32.10
N ALA A 332 3.81 0.08 30.95
CA ALA A 332 5.20 0.38 30.57
C ALA A 332 6.22 -0.27 31.51
N ASP A 333 6.74 -1.44 31.10
CA ASP A 333 8.06 -1.93 31.50
C ASP A 333 8.67 -2.73 30.33
N GLU A 334 9.98 -2.56 30.19
CA GLU A 334 10.86 -3.15 29.19
C GLU A 334 11.43 -4.48 29.70
N GLY A 335 11.97 -5.29 28.77
CA GLY A 335 12.91 -6.36 29.10
C GLY A 335 12.50 -7.76 28.64
N GLU A 336 13.08 -8.23 27.54
CA GLU A 336 14.14 -9.25 27.57
C GLU A 336 14.39 -9.76 26.14
N GLN A 337 15.64 -9.67 25.70
CA GLN A 337 16.18 -10.35 24.51
C GLN A 337 16.33 -11.86 24.79
N PRO A 338 16.72 -12.64 23.77
CA PRO A 338 17.81 -13.57 24.03
C PRO A 338 18.98 -13.40 23.03
N HIS A 339 20.17 -13.33 23.64
CA HIS A 339 21.50 -13.79 23.22
C HIS A 339 21.46 -14.96 22.21
N GLU A 340 22.27 -15.04 21.15
CA GLU A 340 23.73 -15.17 21.00
C GLU A 340 23.99 -15.21 19.45
N ALA A 341 25.11 -14.89 18.81
CA ALA A 341 26.52 -14.86 19.19
C ALA A 341 27.32 -13.96 18.21
N GLU A 342 28.42 -13.40 18.73
CA GLU A 342 29.51 -12.71 18.02
C GLU A 342 30.19 -13.60 16.97
N ILE A 343 30.69 -12.99 15.87
CA ILE A 343 32.12 -12.98 15.51
C ILE A 343 32.38 -11.69 14.70
N GLY A 344 33.30 -10.85 15.17
CA GLY A 344 33.72 -9.63 14.49
C GLY A 344 34.86 -9.83 13.49
N SER A 345 34.98 -8.91 12.53
CA SER A 345 36.27 -8.40 12.05
C SER A 345 36.09 -7.14 11.21
N ASP A 346 36.59 -6.03 11.75
CA ASP A 346 37.45 -5.03 11.10
C ASP A 346 37.17 -4.59 9.65
N GLY A 347 36.87 -3.30 9.50
CA GLY A 347 36.91 -2.57 8.23
C GLY A 347 38.33 -2.19 7.81
N PRO A 348 38.50 -1.66 6.59
CA PRO A 348 38.98 -0.28 6.55
C PRO A 348 38.31 0.61 5.49
N VAL A 349 38.35 1.89 5.85
CA VAL A 349 37.92 3.09 5.14
C VAL A 349 38.75 3.34 3.88
N GLY A 350 38.09 3.47 2.72
CA GLY A 350 38.70 3.92 1.46
C GLY A 350 38.19 5.30 1.04
N ARG A 351 39.09 6.28 0.97
CA ARG A 351 38.87 7.62 0.40
C ARG A 351 38.75 7.56 -1.14
N PRO A 352 38.06 8.52 -1.79
CA PRO A 352 38.10 8.64 -3.24
C PRO A 352 39.32 9.46 -3.68
N ASP A 353 40.15 8.89 -4.55
CA ASP A 353 41.19 9.63 -5.27
C ASP A 353 40.66 10.11 -6.62
N THR A 354 40.94 11.38 -6.89
CA THR A 354 40.77 12.06 -8.17
C THR A 354 41.83 11.62 -9.17
N ARG A 355 41.43 11.13 -10.35
CA ARG A 355 41.98 11.58 -11.64
C ARG A 355 41.15 11.11 -12.83
#